data_AF-A0A1X6PGG2-F1
#
_entry.id   AF-A0A1X6PGG2-F1
#
_cell.length_a   1.000
_cell.length_b   1.000
_cell.length_c   1.000
_cell.angle_alpha   90.00
_cell.angle_beta   90.00
_cell.angle_gamma   90.00
#
_symmetry.space_group_name_H-M   'P 1'
#
loop_
_entity.id
_entity.type
_entity.pdbx_description
1 polymer ?
#
loop_
_entity_poly.entity_id
_entity_poly.type
_entity_poly.pdbx_seq_one_letter_code
_entity_poly.pdbx_strand_id
1 'polypeptide(L)'
;MQAKISALEEELTVARASVTGLNALQAAVKQEEFVLGKALQGSLRSRLLEKARACPPVRRSVGHKPKTTMVVEVEAVLRAVVQFVAMTEVACSHYRKQALSVRTVKLPDRASMYHAMRMNPSMVEAVQSRVFKRQDGSKTTRILMEHCTTEEGKIVYVVSRGVETATVASRQSEEYDPRRKCFVNPLVKSSVAVTELPDDLLVSSGALTWKESRSSKWQLEDLGDLVSGKVSVVVPISVVQGDGGDVTALLL
;
A
#
# COMPACT_ATOMS: atom_id res chain seq x y z
N MET A 1 -30.61 46.17 -42.13
CA MET A 1 -29.90 46.05 -40.84
C MET A 1 -30.46 44.88 -40.02
N GLN A 2 -31.79 44.75 -39.91
CA GLN A 2 -32.48 43.62 -39.24
C GLN A 2 -31.99 42.22 -39.65
N ALA A 3 -31.89 41.94 -40.95
CA ALA A 3 -31.47 40.61 -41.44
C ALA A 3 -30.04 40.22 -41.04
N LYS A 4 -29.13 41.19 -40.88
CA LYS A 4 -27.76 40.92 -40.43
C LYS A 4 -27.69 40.63 -38.92
N ILE A 5 -28.57 41.26 -38.14
CA ILE A 5 -28.67 41.02 -36.70
C ILE A 5 -29.21 39.62 -36.44
N SER A 6 -30.28 39.22 -37.15
CA SER A 6 -30.85 37.88 -37.02
C SER A 6 -29.88 36.77 -37.43
N ALA A 7 -29.07 36.98 -38.48
CA ALA A 7 -28.03 36.03 -38.88
C ALA A 7 -26.93 35.87 -37.81
N LEU A 8 -26.51 36.97 -37.17
CA LEU A 8 -25.53 36.93 -36.07
C LEU A 8 -26.10 36.27 -34.81
N GLU A 9 -27.39 36.45 -34.52
CA GLU A 9 -28.08 35.77 -33.41
C GLU A 9 -28.17 34.25 -33.64
N GLU A 10 -28.37 33.84 -34.89
CA GLU A 10 -28.38 32.43 -35.29
C GLU A 10 -26.96 31.82 -35.19
N GLU A 11 -25.93 32.49 -35.71
CA GLU A 11 -24.54 32.05 -35.54
C GLU A 11 -24.13 31.95 -34.06
N LEU A 12 -24.59 32.90 -33.23
CA LEU A 12 -24.29 32.92 -31.80
C LEU A 12 -25.01 31.81 -31.03
N THR A 13 -26.23 31.45 -31.42
CA THR A 13 -26.94 30.30 -30.83
C THR A 13 -26.30 28.97 -31.24
N VAL A 14 -25.86 28.84 -32.50
CA VAL A 14 -25.09 27.68 -32.98
C VAL A 14 -23.76 27.55 -32.23
N ALA A 15 -23.00 28.65 -32.08
CA ALA A 15 -21.74 28.65 -31.34
C ALA A 15 -21.92 28.25 -29.85
N ARG A 16 -22.98 28.75 -29.20
CA ARG A 16 -23.33 28.36 -27.82
C ARG A 16 -23.67 26.88 -27.69
N ALA A 17 -24.39 26.31 -28.66
CA ALA A 17 -24.69 24.89 -28.70
C ALA A 17 -23.42 24.05 -28.85
N SER A 18 -22.48 24.47 -29.70
CA SER A 18 -21.17 23.80 -29.87
C SER A 18 -20.31 23.85 -28.60
N VAL A 19 -20.24 24.99 -27.92
CA VAL A 19 -19.52 25.11 -26.63
C VAL A 19 -20.15 24.24 -25.55
N THR A 20 -21.48 24.19 -25.50
CA THR A 20 -22.21 23.31 -24.56
C THR A 20 -21.93 21.84 -24.85
N GLY A 21 -21.91 21.44 -26.13
CA GLY A 21 -21.52 20.11 -26.56
C GLY A 21 -20.09 19.74 -26.17
N LEU A 22 -19.13 20.66 -26.37
CA LEU A 22 -17.74 20.47 -25.93
C LEU A 22 -17.62 20.35 -24.42
N ASN A 23 -18.36 21.15 -23.65
CA ASN A 23 -18.38 21.06 -22.20
C ASN A 23 -18.99 19.73 -21.72
N ALA A 24 -20.03 19.24 -22.38
CA ALA A 24 -20.63 17.93 -22.08
C ALA A 24 -19.66 16.78 -22.39
N LEU A 25 -18.93 16.86 -23.52
CA LEU A 25 -17.87 15.90 -23.86
C LEU A 25 -16.71 15.97 -22.87
N GLN A 26 -16.27 17.17 -22.46
CA GLN A 26 -15.26 17.32 -21.42
C GLN A 26 -15.74 16.76 -20.07
N ALA A 27 -17.01 16.94 -19.71
CA ALA A 27 -17.59 16.36 -18.51
C ALA A 27 -17.65 14.83 -18.57
N ALA A 28 -17.98 14.25 -19.72
CA ALA A 28 -17.97 12.81 -19.95
C ALA A 28 -16.55 12.22 -19.91
N VAL A 29 -15.58 12.88 -20.56
CA VAL A 29 -14.16 12.51 -20.52
C VAL A 29 -13.60 12.61 -19.10
N LYS A 30 -14.02 13.61 -18.30
CA LYS A 30 -13.67 13.71 -16.88
C LYS A 30 -14.29 12.60 -16.02
N GLN A 31 -15.49 12.11 -16.36
CA GLN A 31 -16.07 10.94 -15.68
C GLN A 31 -15.27 9.65 -15.96
N GLU A 32 -14.73 9.51 -17.16
CA GLU A 32 -13.89 8.38 -17.60
C GLU A 32 -12.40 8.52 -17.23
N GLU A 33 -12.03 9.60 -16.54
CA GLU A 33 -10.64 9.81 -16.16
C GLU A 33 -10.18 8.71 -15.18
N PHE A 34 -9.08 8.06 -15.55
CA PHE A 34 -8.40 7.04 -14.76
C PHE A 34 -9.21 5.76 -14.42
N VAL A 35 -10.14 5.33 -15.27
CA VAL A 35 -10.96 4.11 -15.03
C VAL A 35 -10.12 2.88 -14.64
N LEU A 36 -9.03 2.58 -15.36
CA LEU A 36 -8.17 1.44 -15.07
C LEU A 36 -7.38 1.64 -13.77
N GLY A 37 -6.93 2.87 -13.49
CA GLY A 37 -6.29 3.20 -12.22
C GLY A 37 -7.23 3.01 -11.03
N LYS A 38 -8.51 3.41 -11.15
CA LYS A 38 -9.53 3.26 -10.11
C LYS A 38 -9.85 1.79 -9.89
N ALA A 39 -9.93 1.00 -10.96
CA ALA A 39 -10.08 -0.45 -10.89
C ALA A 39 -8.90 -1.10 -10.15
N LEU A 40 -7.65 -0.76 -10.51
CA LEU A 40 -6.46 -1.26 -9.84
C LEU A 40 -6.45 -0.90 -8.35
N GLN A 41 -6.75 0.36 -8.01
CA GLN A 41 -6.88 0.83 -6.63
C GLN A 41 -7.90 -0.02 -5.84
N GLY A 42 -9.09 -0.25 -6.42
CA GLY A 42 -10.13 -1.08 -5.84
C GLY A 42 -9.70 -2.54 -5.64
N SER A 43 -9.03 -3.14 -6.63
CA SER A 43 -8.52 -4.51 -6.56
C SER A 43 -7.45 -4.67 -5.49
N LEU A 44 -6.48 -3.75 -5.41
CA LEU A 44 -5.43 -3.76 -4.39
C LEU A 44 -6.02 -3.65 -2.99
N ARG A 45 -6.95 -2.70 -2.79
CA ARG A 45 -7.67 -2.52 -1.52
C ARG A 45 -8.43 -3.79 -1.12
N SER A 46 -9.16 -4.39 -2.05
CA SER A 46 -9.93 -5.61 -1.81
C SER A 46 -9.03 -6.78 -1.40
N ARG A 47 -7.94 -7.00 -2.14
CA ARG A 47 -6.96 -8.05 -1.83
C ARG A 47 -6.23 -7.81 -0.52
N LEU A 48 -5.93 -6.56 -0.18
CA LEU A 48 -5.34 -6.21 1.12
C LEU A 48 -6.28 -6.57 2.27
N LEU A 49 -7.57 -6.23 2.16
CA LEU A 49 -8.60 -6.59 3.15
C LEU A 49 -8.76 -8.11 3.29
N GLU A 50 -8.76 -8.83 2.16
CA GLU A 50 -8.83 -10.29 2.13
C GLU A 50 -7.63 -10.91 2.88
N LYS A 51 -6.41 -10.48 2.53
CA LYS A 51 -5.18 -10.97 3.18
C LYS A 51 -5.16 -10.59 4.66
N ALA A 52 -5.60 -9.39 5.03
CA ALA A 52 -5.70 -8.92 6.42
C ALA A 52 -6.70 -9.72 7.27
N ARG A 53 -7.61 -10.47 6.66
CA ARG A 53 -8.55 -11.38 7.35
C ARG A 53 -8.00 -12.80 7.53
N ALA A 54 -6.98 -13.20 6.76
CA ALA A 54 -6.42 -14.55 6.84
C ALA A 54 -5.50 -14.70 8.06
N CYS A 55 -5.78 -15.64 8.96
CA CYS A 55 -4.98 -15.88 10.15
C CYS A 55 -3.52 -16.25 9.78
N PRO A 56 -2.49 -15.63 10.37
CA PRO A 56 -1.11 -16.02 10.15
C PRO A 56 -0.86 -17.50 10.49
N PRO A 57 0.04 -18.19 9.77
CA PRO A 57 0.40 -19.57 10.09
C PRO A 57 1.03 -19.67 11.49
N VAL A 58 0.81 -20.80 12.16
CA VAL A 58 1.48 -21.11 13.43
C VAL A 58 2.98 -21.28 13.17
N ARG A 59 3.84 -20.70 14.01
CA ARG A 59 5.27 -21.04 13.99
C ARG A 59 5.40 -22.51 14.34
N ARG A 60 5.78 -23.34 13.37
CA ARG A 60 5.93 -24.80 13.55
C ARG A 60 7.29 -25.19 14.13
N SER A 61 8.29 -24.29 14.10
CA SER A 61 9.62 -24.53 14.67
C SER A 61 10.31 -23.23 15.06
N VAL A 62 11.29 -23.34 15.96
CA VAL A 62 12.11 -22.22 16.46
C VAL A 62 12.93 -21.58 15.33
N GLY A 63 13.34 -22.36 14.32
CA GLY A 63 14.09 -21.88 13.15
C GLY A 63 13.25 -21.21 12.06
N HIS A 64 11.91 -21.30 12.12
CA HIS A 64 11.07 -20.61 11.15
C HIS A 64 10.95 -19.13 11.51
N LYS A 65 11.73 -18.28 10.83
CA LYS A 65 11.59 -16.83 10.95
C LYS A 65 10.12 -16.46 10.65
N PRO A 66 9.49 -15.62 11.48
CA PRO A 66 8.11 -15.21 11.26
C PRO A 66 8.07 -14.40 9.97
N LYS A 67 6.98 -14.52 9.21
CA LYS A 67 6.83 -13.70 8.02
C LYS A 67 6.60 -12.25 8.47
N THR A 68 7.56 -11.37 8.18
CA THR A 68 7.53 -9.94 8.52
C THR A 68 6.87 -9.09 7.44
N THR A 69 6.39 -9.70 6.37
CA THR A 69 5.73 -9.01 5.26
C THR A 69 4.47 -9.73 4.79
N MET A 70 3.49 -8.95 4.39
CA MET A 70 2.30 -9.38 3.67
C MET A 70 2.42 -8.90 2.23
N VAL A 71 2.25 -9.80 1.27
CA VAL A 71 2.31 -9.47 -0.15
C VAL A 71 0.92 -9.56 -0.74
N VAL A 72 0.48 -8.46 -1.34
CA VAL A 72 -0.78 -8.35 -2.08
C VAL A 72 -0.44 -8.30 -3.56
N GLU A 73 -1.12 -9.11 -4.37
CA GLU A 73 -0.81 -9.24 -5.79
C GLU A 73 -2.07 -9.16 -6.64
N VAL A 74 -1.98 -8.41 -7.75
CA VAL A 74 -3.06 -8.20 -8.71
C VAL A 74 -2.45 -8.17 -10.11
N GLU A 75 -3.12 -8.78 -11.09
CA GLU A 75 -2.75 -8.63 -12.50
C GLU A 75 -3.31 -7.33 -13.05
N ALA A 76 -2.47 -6.57 -13.77
CA ALA A 76 -2.87 -5.31 -14.37
C ALA A 76 -1.99 -4.97 -15.57
N VAL A 77 -2.56 -4.20 -16.50
CA VAL A 77 -1.79 -3.60 -17.60
C VAL A 77 -1.03 -2.37 -17.11
N LEU A 78 0.05 -2.00 -17.82
CA LEU A 78 0.86 -0.83 -17.48
C LEU A 78 0.03 0.46 -17.41
N ARG A 79 -0.98 0.64 -18.27
CA ARG A 79 -1.88 1.80 -18.28
C ARG A 79 -2.60 1.99 -16.95
N ALA A 80 -3.02 0.91 -16.31
CA ALA A 80 -3.67 0.97 -15.00
C ALA A 80 -2.70 1.55 -13.94
N VAL A 81 -1.43 1.19 -14.02
CA VAL A 81 -0.37 1.70 -13.12
C VAL A 81 -0.07 3.16 -13.41
N VAL A 82 0.01 3.57 -14.67
CA VAL A 82 0.22 4.97 -15.07
C VAL A 82 -0.93 5.85 -14.57
N GLN A 83 -2.18 5.41 -14.77
CA GLN A 83 -3.37 6.09 -14.26
C GLN A 83 -3.40 6.13 -12.73
N PHE A 84 -3.00 5.04 -12.07
CA PHE A 84 -2.89 4.98 -10.60
C PHE A 84 -1.85 5.98 -10.06
N VAL A 85 -0.70 6.11 -10.72
CA VAL A 85 0.34 7.07 -10.34
C VAL A 85 -0.16 8.51 -10.52
N ALA A 86 -0.79 8.80 -11.66
CA ALA A 86 -1.34 10.12 -11.94
C ALA A 86 -2.42 10.53 -10.92
N MET A 87 -3.32 9.61 -10.53
CA MET A 87 -4.39 9.94 -9.58
C MET A 87 -3.94 10.06 -8.11
N THR A 88 -2.80 9.47 -7.75
CA THR A 88 -2.32 9.43 -6.36
C THR A 88 -1.15 10.39 -6.12
N GLU A 89 -0.64 11.01 -7.18
CA GLU A 89 0.51 11.95 -7.14
C GLU A 89 1.77 11.35 -6.49
N VAL A 90 1.88 10.02 -6.49
CA VAL A 90 3.00 9.29 -5.91
C VAL A 90 4.19 9.22 -6.86
N ALA A 91 5.40 9.26 -6.30
CA ALA A 91 6.61 9.09 -7.10
C ALA A 91 6.70 7.67 -7.68
N CYS A 92 6.98 7.59 -8.99
CA CYS A 92 7.16 6.34 -9.73
C CYS A 92 8.53 6.32 -10.41
N SER A 93 9.32 5.29 -10.15
CA SER A 93 10.58 5.03 -10.84
C SER A 93 10.43 3.91 -11.87
N HIS A 94 11.25 3.96 -12.91
CA HIS A 94 11.28 2.96 -13.96
C HIS A 94 12.67 2.40 -14.17
N TYR A 95 12.74 1.09 -14.35
CA TYR A 95 13.95 0.42 -14.82
C TYR A 95 13.59 -0.85 -15.59
N ARG A 96 14.59 -1.44 -16.25
CA ARG A 96 14.49 -2.77 -16.87
C ARG A 96 15.28 -3.80 -16.06
N LYS A 97 14.71 -4.98 -15.86
CA LYS A 97 15.38 -6.13 -15.22
C LYS A 97 15.16 -7.37 -16.07
N GLN A 98 16.24 -8.01 -16.53
CA GLN A 98 16.17 -9.17 -17.43
C GLN A 98 15.31 -8.89 -18.68
N ALA A 99 15.49 -7.71 -19.26
CA ALA A 99 14.71 -7.18 -20.38
C ALA A 99 13.19 -7.05 -20.13
N LEU A 100 12.73 -7.12 -18.88
CA LEU A 100 11.34 -6.83 -18.50
C LEU A 100 11.25 -5.43 -17.90
N SER A 101 10.20 -4.70 -18.27
CA SER A 101 9.87 -3.40 -17.69
C SER A 101 9.40 -3.56 -16.26
N VAL A 102 9.94 -2.73 -15.37
CA VAL A 102 9.53 -2.63 -13.98
C VAL A 102 9.17 -1.18 -13.66
N ARG A 103 8.07 -1.00 -12.95
CA ARG A 103 7.66 0.28 -12.34
C ARG A 103 7.60 0.09 -10.84
N THR A 104 8.20 1.00 -10.10
CA THR A 104 8.14 0.99 -8.63
C THR A 104 7.56 2.31 -8.16
N VAL A 105 6.43 2.21 -7.48
CA VAL A 105 5.71 3.31 -6.83
C VAL A 105 6.10 3.31 -5.36
N LYS A 106 6.63 4.45 -4.90
CA LYS A 106 7.05 4.62 -3.50
C LYS A 106 5.85 4.88 -2.61
N LEU A 107 5.68 4.07 -1.57
CA LEU A 107 4.69 4.30 -0.50
C LEU A 107 5.47 4.49 0.81
N PRO A 108 5.88 5.73 1.13
CA PRO A 108 6.86 5.98 2.18
C PRO A 108 6.40 5.52 3.56
N ASP A 109 5.09 5.55 3.80
CA ASP A 109 4.48 5.14 5.06
C ASP A 109 3.09 4.51 4.87
N ARG A 110 2.51 4.07 5.98
CA ARG A 110 1.18 3.44 6.03
C ARG A 110 0.07 4.40 5.62
N ALA A 111 0.17 5.68 6.01
CA ALA A 111 -0.82 6.69 5.69
C ALA A 111 -0.90 6.94 4.17
N SER A 112 0.26 7.04 3.52
CA SER A 112 0.42 7.16 2.08
C SER A 112 -0.18 5.95 1.36
N MET A 113 0.04 4.73 1.88
CA MET A 113 -0.61 3.54 1.35
C MET A 113 -2.14 3.58 1.49
N TYR A 114 -2.66 3.95 2.66
CA TYR A 114 -4.12 4.05 2.89
C TYR A 114 -4.76 5.09 1.97
N HIS A 115 -4.09 6.24 1.80
CA HIS A 115 -4.51 7.30 0.90
C HIS A 115 -4.49 6.82 -0.56
N ALA A 116 -3.37 6.25 -1.01
CA ALA A 116 -3.21 5.73 -2.37
C ALA A 116 -4.21 4.62 -2.70
N MET A 117 -4.67 3.85 -1.70
CA MET A 117 -5.70 2.82 -1.86
C MET A 117 -7.13 3.31 -1.60
N ARG A 118 -7.35 4.61 -1.32
CA ARG A 118 -8.68 5.18 -0.97
C ARG A 118 -9.38 4.36 0.13
N MET A 119 -8.67 4.10 1.21
CA MET A 119 -9.21 3.41 2.38
C MET A 119 -9.95 4.42 3.27
N ASN A 120 -11.14 4.06 3.72
CA ASN A 120 -11.87 4.83 4.73
C ASN A 120 -11.43 4.39 6.15
N PRO A 121 -11.80 5.12 7.22
CA PRO A 121 -11.38 4.79 8.59
C PRO A 121 -11.69 3.35 9.00
N SER A 122 -12.89 2.85 8.70
CA SER A 122 -13.27 1.47 9.03
C SER A 122 -12.43 0.42 8.31
N MET A 123 -12.02 0.69 7.06
CA MET A 123 -11.09 -0.18 6.32
C MET A 123 -9.68 -0.12 6.91
N VAL A 124 -9.21 1.07 7.31
CA VAL A 124 -7.91 1.24 7.97
C VAL A 124 -7.88 0.43 9.26
N GLU A 125 -8.90 0.57 10.12
CA GLU A 125 -9.04 -0.22 11.34
C GLU A 125 -9.03 -1.73 11.07
N ALA A 126 -9.77 -2.19 10.05
CA ALA A 126 -9.86 -3.60 9.70
C ALA A 126 -8.54 -4.22 9.20
N VAL A 127 -7.64 -3.40 8.67
CA VAL A 127 -6.35 -3.85 8.12
C VAL A 127 -5.21 -3.60 9.12
N GLN A 128 -5.20 -2.49 9.86
CA GLN A 128 -4.06 -2.07 10.68
C GLN A 128 -3.70 -3.05 11.79
N SER A 129 -4.69 -3.66 12.44
CA SER A 129 -4.50 -4.63 13.51
C SER A 129 -5.66 -5.60 13.53
N ARG A 130 -5.37 -6.88 13.76
CA ARG A 130 -6.40 -7.91 13.91
C ARG A 130 -5.95 -9.02 14.84
N VAL A 131 -6.77 -9.29 15.85
CA VAL A 131 -6.62 -10.43 16.75
C VAL A 131 -7.30 -11.65 16.13
N PHE A 132 -6.58 -12.77 16.10
CA PHE A 132 -7.06 -14.07 15.64
C PHE A 132 -7.14 -15.01 16.83
N LYS A 133 -8.32 -15.59 17.05
CA LYS A 133 -8.52 -16.68 18.01
C LYS A 133 -8.46 -18.01 17.24
N ARG A 134 -7.61 -18.93 17.70
CA ARG A 134 -7.48 -20.29 17.14
C ARG A 134 -8.40 -21.26 17.87
N GLN A 135 -8.54 -22.47 17.31
CA GLN A 135 -9.37 -23.54 17.89
C GLN A 135 -8.84 -24.00 19.25
N ASP A 136 -7.52 -24.00 19.45
CA ASP A 136 -6.86 -24.30 20.74
C ASP A 136 -7.02 -23.18 21.79
N GLY A 137 -7.78 -22.12 21.48
CA GLY A 137 -7.99 -20.98 22.35
C GLY A 137 -6.85 -19.95 22.36
N SER A 138 -5.71 -20.26 21.72
CA SER A 138 -4.61 -19.31 21.60
C SER A 138 -5.01 -18.10 20.77
N LYS A 139 -4.38 -16.96 21.09
CA LYS A 139 -4.55 -15.71 20.35
C LYS A 139 -3.25 -15.34 19.66
N THR A 140 -3.36 -14.83 18.46
CA THR A 140 -2.25 -14.20 17.74
C THR A 140 -2.78 -12.91 17.13
N THR A 141 -2.01 -11.84 17.18
CA THR A 141 -2.38 -10.56 16.63
C THR A 141 -1.44 -10.19 15.50
N ARG A 142 -2.00 -9.78 14.36
CA ARG A 142 -1.23 -9.20 13.27
C ARG A 142 -1.42 -7.70 13.28
N ILE A 143 -0.33 -6.98 13.08
CA ILE A 143 -0.29 -5.53 13.07
C ILE A 143 0.48 -5.10 11.81
N LEU A 144 -0.05 -4.15 11.04
CA LEU A 144 0.68 -3.54 9.93
C LEU A 144 1.70 -2.56 10.50
N MET A 145 2.81 -3.11 10.94
CA MET A 145 3.93 -2.37 11.47
C MET A 145 5.20 -3.12 11.13
N GLU A 146 6.17 -2.36 10.68
CA GLU A 146 7.50 -2.85 10.41
C GLU A 146 8.21 -3.15 11.74
N HIS A 147 8.92 -4.28 11.79
CA HIS A 147 9.78 -4.61 12.91
C HIS A 147 10.98 -5.43 12.42
N CYS A 148 12.04 -5.41 13.21
CA CYS A 148 13.14 -6.35 13.10
C CYS A 148 13.43 -6.97 14.46
N THR A 149 14.20 -8.05 14.45
CA THR A 149 14.78 -8.64 15.65
C THR A 149 16.28 -8.43 15.55
N THR A 150 16.87 -7.78 16.54
CA THR A 150 18.33 -7.56 16.60
C THR A 150 19.06 -8.88 16.87
N GLU A 151 20.38 -8.89 16.74
CA GLU A 151 21.20 -10.08 17.00
C GLU A 151 21.08 -10.55 18.46
N GLU A 152 20.84 -9.62 19.39
CA GLU A 152 20.59 -9.90 20.82
C GLU A 152 19.16 -10.41 21.08
N GLY A 153 18.33 -10.56 20.05
CA GLY A 153 16.96 -11.04 20.16
C GLY A 153 15.93 -9.98 20.56
N LYS A 154 16.33 -8.71 20.67
CA LYS A 154 15.44 -7.59 21.00
C LYS A 154 14.57 -7.23 19.80
N ILE A 155 13.29 -6.94 20.03
CA ILE A 155 12.39 -6.53 18.95
C ILE A 155 12.34 -5.00 18.88
N VAL A 156 12.55 -4.46 17.69
CA VAL A 156 12.47 -3.03 17.42
C VAL A 156 11.36 -2.80 16.40
N TYR A 157 10.35 -2.04 16.80
CA TYR A 157 9.22 -1.65 15.95
C TYR A 157 9.47 -0.26 15.38
N VAL A 158 9.25 -0.08 14.08
CA VAL A 158 9.36 1.24 13.44
C VAL A 158 8.00 1.91 13.44
N VAL A 159 7.87 2.98 14.24
CA VAL A 159 6.62 3.74 14.38
C VAL A 159 6.47 4.72 13.23
N SER A 160 7.53 5.46 12.92
CA SER A 160 7.60 6.41 11.82
C SER A 160 9.04 6.60 11.32
N ARG A 161 9.18 7.01 10.06
CA ARG A 161 10.47 7.31 9.43
C ARG A 161 10.46 8.74 8.91
N GLY A 162 11.41 9.54 9.37
CA GLY A 162 11.78 10.81 8.76
C GLY A 162 12.94 10.63 7.77
N VAL A 163 13.45 11.75 7.26
CA VAL A 163 14.60 11.77 6.35
C VAL A 163 15.89 11.41 7.07
N GLU A 164 16.09 11.95 8.28
CA GLU A 164 17.33 11.77 9.05
C GLU A 164 17.11 10.91 10.31
N THR A 165 15.93 10.97 10.91
CA THR A 165 15.59 10.29 12.16
C THR A 165 14.38 9.39 12.00
N ALA A 166 14.35 8.29 12.75
CA ALA A 166 13.21 7.39 12.84
C ALA A 166 12.75 7.29 14.29
N THR A 167 11.43 7.22 14.48
CA THR A 167 10.86 6.87 15.79
C THR A 167 10.70 5.36 15.85
N VAL A 168 11.41 4.74 16.79
CA VAL A 168 11.32 3.31 17.05
C VAL A 168 10.74 3.06 18.43
N ALA A 169 10.15 1.89 18.63
CA ALA A 169 9.71 1.43 19.93
C ALA A 169 10.35 0.08 20.25
N SER A 170 10.91 -0.05 21.44
CA SER A 170 11.54 -1.28 21.88
C SER A 170 11.45 -1.46 23.39
N ARG A 171 11.59 -2.70 23.86
CA ARG A 171 11.63 -3.00 25.30
C ARG A 171 13.07 -3.01 25.80
N GLN A 172 13.25 -2.84 27.11
CA GLN A 172 14.54 -3.10 27.73
C GLN A 172 14.90 -4.59 27.65
N SER A 173 13.92 -5.47 27.87
CA SER A 173 14.01 -6.92 27.72
C SER A 173 12.65 -7.49 27.27
N GLU A 174 12.67 -8.54 26.45
CA GLU A 174 11.47 -9.27 25.98
C GLU A 174 10.96 -10.32 26.99
N GLU A 175 11.31 -10.17 28.28
CA GLU A 175 10.81 -11.02 29.34
C GLU A 175 9.28 -10.90 29.49
N TYR A 176 8.60 -12.05 29.49
CA TYR A 176 7.15 -12.15 29.55
C TYR A 176 6.71 -12.81 30.85
N ASP A 177 5.83 -12.15 31.60
CA ASP A 177 5.21 -12.71 32.81
C ASP A 177 3.97 -13.52 32.41
N PRO A 178 4.01 -14.87 32.49
CA PRO A 178 2.87 -15.70 32.10
C PRO A 178 1.68 -15.59 33.06
N ARG A 179 1.89 -15.17 34.31
CA ARG A 179 0.82 -15.00 35.30
C ARG A 179 0.02 -13.74 35.02
N ARG A 180 0.72 -12.63 34.74
CA ARG A 180 0.11 -11.35 34.37
C ARG A 180 -0.31 -11.28 32.90
N LYS A 181 0.19 -12.20 32.07
CA LYS A 181 -0.02 -12.25 30.62
C LYS A 181 0.41 -10.94 29.93
N CYS A 182 1.53 -10.39 30.36
CA CYS A 182 2.11 -9.16 29.81
C CYS A 182 3.63 -9.22 29.84
N PHE A 183 4.28 -8.38 29.04
CA PHE A 183 5.71 -8.16 29.15
C PHE A 183 6.06 -7.45 30.45
N VAL A 184 7.20 -7.81 31.06
CA VAL A 184 7.70 -7.17 32.27
C VAL A 184 8.09 -5.72 31.99
N ASN A 185 8.70 -5.48 30.83
CA ASN A 185 9.13 -4.15 30.40
C ASN A 185 8.17 -3.58 29.35
N PRO A 186 7.74 -2.31 29.49
CA PRO A 186 6.89 -1.66 28.48
C PRO A 186 7.68 -1.33 27.22
N LEU A 187 6.95 -1.12 26.12
CA LEU A 187 7.50 -0.52 24.91
C LEU A 187 7.73 0.96 25.14
N VAL A 188 8.97 1.41 24.93
CA VAL A 188 9.34 2.81 25.03
C VAL A 188 9.70 3.33 23.63
N LYS A 189 9.10 4.46 23.24
CA LYS A 189 9.41 5.17 22.00
C LYS A 189 10.73 5.92 22.18
N SER A 190 11.63 5.82 21.21
CA SER A 190 12.89 6.57 21.15
C SER A 190 13.16 7.05 19.72
N SER A 191 13.90 8.15 19.60
CA SER A 191 14.38 8.63 18.31
C SER A 191 15.78 8.07 18.05
N VAL A 192 16.01 7.55 16.85
CA VAL A 192 17.31 7.04 16.40
C VAL A 192 17.63 7.61 15.03
N ALA A 193 18.91 7.69 14.65
CA ALA A 193 19.26 8.07 13.30
C ALA A 193 18.83 6.97 12.32
N VAL A 194 18.38 7.33 11.12
CA VAL A 194 17.98 6.33 10.10
C VAL A 194 19.15 5.42 9.74
N THR A 195 20.38 5.94 9.77
CA THR A 195 21.62 5.18 9.54
C THR A 195 21.95 4.16 10.62
N GLU A 196 21.35 4.29 11.80
CA GLU A 196 21.52 3.34 12.92
C GLU A 196 20.45 2.24 12.90
N LEU A 197 19.48 2.31 11.99
CA LEU A 197 18.50 1.24 11.82
C LEU A 197 19.18 0.00 11.21
N PRO A 198 18.86 -1.20 11.71
CA PRO A 198 19.29 -2.45 11.11
C PRO A 198 19.06 -2.50 9.59
N ASP A 199 20.00 -3.07 8.84
CA ASP A 199 19.94 -3.14 7.37
C ASP A 199 18.65 -3.78 6.84
N ASP A 200 18.12 -4.77 7.56
CA ASP A 200 16.84 -5.43 7.26
C ASP A 200 15.66 -4.44 7.20
N LEU A 201 15.73 -3.35 7.98
CA LEU A 201 14.77 -2.26 7.99
C LEU A 201 15.02 -1.24 6.87
N LEU A 202 16.25 -1.11 6.38
CA LEU A 202 16.57 -0.13 5.33
C LEU A 202 16.02 -0.55 3.95
N VAL A 203 15.79 -1.85 3.75
CA VAL A 203 15.30 -2.42 2.48
C VAL A 203 13.75 -2.43 2.41
N SER A 204 13.05 -2.35 3.55
CA SER A 204 11.64 -2.71 3.69
C SER A 204 10.68 -1.52 3.84
N SER A 205 10.87 -0.44 3.08
CA SER A 205 9.76 0.53 2.89
C SER A 205 8.70 -0.08 1.97
N GLY A 206 7.42 0.10 2.31
CA GLY A 206 6.33 -0.44 1.51
C GLY A 206 6.45 0.00 0.05
N ALA A 207 6.54 -0.95 -0.87
CA ALA A 207 6.66 -0.65 -2.29
C ALA A 207 5.55 -1.35 -3.06
N LEU A 208 4.91 -0.59 -3.95
CA LEU A 208 4.09 -1.14 -5.01
C LEU A 208 4.97 -1.29 -6.24
N THR A 209 5.09 -2.51 -6.75
CA THR A 209 5.90 -2.81 -7.94
C THR A 209 5.02 -3.44 -8.99
N TRP A 210 5.03 -2.89 -10.21
CA TRP A 210 4.53 -3.58 -11.38
C TRP A 210 5.70 -4.17 -12.16
N LYS A 211 5.58 -5.45 -12.52
CA LYS A 211 6.55 -6.14 -13.35
C LYS A 211 5.85 -6.72 -14.57
N GLU A 212 6.38 -6.39 -15.73
CA GLU A 212 5.93 -6.93 -17.01
C GLU A 212 5.92 -8.47 -17.00
N SER A 213 4.88 -9.05 -17.59
CA SER A 213 4.77 -10.50 -17.73
C SER A 213 5.78 -11.05 -18.74
N ARG A 214 6.21 -12.30 -18.58
CA ARG A 214 7.03 -12.96 -19.60
C ARG A 214 6.21 -13.39 -20.81
N SER A 215 4.92 -13.66 -20.62
CA SER A 215 3.99 -14.06 -21.68
C SER A 215 3.57 -12.90 -22.59
N SER A 216 3.59 -11.65 -22.10
CA SER A 216 3.27 -10.48 -22.91
C SER A 216 4.35 -10.16 -23.96
N LYS A 217 5.61 -10.58 -23.77
CA LYS A 217 6.66 -10.45 -24.79
C LYS A 217 6.38 -11.22 -26.08
N TRP A 218 5.57 -12.27 -26.00
CA TRP A 218 5.21 -13.10 -27.16
C TRP A 218 3.97 -12.59 -27.89
N GLN A 219 3.30 -11.57 -27.35
CA GLN A 219 2.05 -11.02 -27.88
C GLN A 219 2.30 -9.61 -28.39
N LEU A 220 2.58 -9.50 -29.70
CA LEU A 220 2.68 -8.28 -30.53
C LEU A 220 3.61 -7.16 -30.02
N GLU A 221 4.46 -6.65 -30.92
CA GLU A 221 5.38 -5.52 -30.66
C GLU A 221 4.68 -4.18 -30.36
N ASP A 222 3.34 -4.12 -30.38
CA ASP A 222 2.57 -2.86 -30.43
C ASP A 222 1.58 -2.65 -29.26
N LEU A 223 1.72 -3.39 -28.16
CA LEU A 223 0.80 -3.23 -27.02
C LEU A 223 1.01 -1.94 -26.20
N GLY A 224 2.13 -1.23 -26.38
CA GLY A 224 2.39 0.03 -25.68
C GLY A 224 2.20 -0.06 -24.16
N ASP A 225 1.26 0.71 -23.61
CA ASP A 225 0.89 0.68 -22.18
C ASP A 225 -0.19 -0.36 -21.83
N LEU A 226 -0.70 -1.11 -22.80
CA LEU A 226 -1.64 -2.23 -22.57
C LEU A 226 -0.93 -3.55 -22.25
N VAL A 227 0.41 -3.53 -22.20
CA VAL A 227 1.22 -4.69 -21.79
C VAL A 227 0.80 -5.15 -20.39
N SER A 228 0.52 -6.45 -20.27
CA SER A 228 0.12 -7.06 -19.00
C SER A 228 1.31 -7.31 -18.08
N GLY A 229 1.04 -7.27 -16.78
CA GLY A 229 2.03 -7.57 -15.77
C GLY A 229 1.39 -7.81 -14.42
N LYS A 230 2.26 -8.02 -13.44
CA LYS A 230 1.87 -8.30 -12.06
C LYS A 230 2.21 -7.10 -11.19
N VAL A 231 1.20 -6.56 -10.52
CA VAL A 231 1.36 -5.59 -9.44
C VAL A 231 1.50 -6.34 -8.13
N SER A 232 2.55 -6.06 -7.37
CA SER A 232 2.78 -6.58 -6.03
C SER A 232 2.96 -5.41 -5.06
N VAL A 233 2.21 -5.41 -3.97
CA VAL A 233 2.41 -4.49 -2.84
C VAL A 233 2.96 -5.28 -1.67
N VAL A 234 4.14 -4.90 -1.20
CA VAL A 234 4.77 -5.50 -0.01
C VAL A 234 4.47 -4.60 1.18
N VAL A 235 3.76 -5.15 2.16
CA VAL A 235 3.34 -4.43 3.37
C VAL A 235 4.07 -5.04 4.57
N PRO A 236 4.89 -4.28 5.31
CA PRO A 236 5.49 -4.74 6.55
C PRO A 236 4.42 -5.10 7.59
N ILE A 237 4.60 -6.24 8.26
CA ILE A 237 3.72 -6.72 9.31
C ILE A 237 4.51 -7.23 10.52
N SER A 238 3.88 -7.11 11.68
CA SER A 238 4.27 -7.72 12.93
C SER A 238 3.24 -8.76 13.33
N VAL A 239 3.69 -9.95 13.73
CA VAL A 239 2.82 -11.02 14.23
C VAL A 239 3.23 -11.33 15.66
N VAL A 240 2.37 -10.99 16.60
CA VAL A 240 2.62 -11.11 18.03
C VAL A 240 1.69 -12.14 18.65
N GLN A 241 2.17 -12.88 19.65
CA GLN A 241 1.33 -13.79 20.41
C GLN A 241 0.45 -13.00 21.38
N GLY A 242 -0.76 -13.50 21.66
CA GLY A 242 -1.74 -12.80 22.49
C GLY A 242 -2.57 -11.77 21.71
N ASP A 243 -3.11 -10.81 22.45
CA ASP A 243 -3.95 -9.72 21.92
C ASP A 243 -3.14 -8.54 21.35
N GLY A 244 -1.83 -8.48 21.61
CA GLY A 244 -0.93 -7.47 21.04
C GLY A 244 -1.33 -6.03 21.35
N GLY A 245 -1.99 -5.80 22.50
CA GLY A 245 -2.53 -4.49 22.85
C GLY A 245 -1.46 -3.40 22.96
N ASP A 246 -0.31 -3.72 23.55
CA ASP A 246 0.84 -2.82 23.70
C ASP A 246 1.46 -2.41 22.36
N VAL A 247 1.59 -3.35 21.43
CA VAL A 247 2.10 -3.08 20.07
C VAL A 247 1.05 -2.35 19.24
N THR A 248 -0.24 -2.65 19.43
CA THR A 248 -1.34 -1.93 18.75
C THR A 248 -1.42 -0.47 19.21
N ALA A 249 -1.10 -0.18 20.47
CA ALA A 249 -1.03 1.19 20.98
C ALA A 249 0.05 2.06 20.30
N LEU A 250 1.03 1.46 19.61
CA LEU A 250 2.01 2.19 18.81
C LEU A 250 1.43 2.73 17.49
N LEU A 251 0.24 2.27 17.08
CA LEU A 251 -0.44 2.77 15.88
C LEU A 251 -1.20 4.09 16.16
N LEU A 252 -1.34 4.46 17.44
CA LEU A 252 -1.89 5.73 17.93
C LEU A 252 -0.78 6.79 17.98
#